data_AF-A0A533YHF0-F1
#
_entry.id   AF-A0A533YHF0-F1
#
_cell.length_a   1.000
_cell.length_b   1.000
_cell.length_c   1.000
_cell.angle_alpha   90.00
_cell.angle_beta   90.00
_cell.angle_gamma   90.00
#
_symmetry.space_group_name_H-M   'P 1'
#
loop_
_entity.id
_entity.type
_entity.pdbx_description
1 polymer ?
#
loop_
_entity_poly.entity_id
_entity_poly.type
_entity_poly.pdbx_seq_one_letter_code
_entity_poly.pdbx_strand_id
1 'polypeptide(L)'
;MARTKYSEQFCGYCNKTMRMELGGEMEGQLNRAWFRCTRCHHTTLIDLKIRTDGGVEARLDAATATLYSPLQSFKIGEAIFHAEWNDVGKVTQKMKTSDGSQAILVSFEKQGQRRLIENLRPEAL
;
A
#
# COMPACT_ATOMS: atom_id res chain seq x y z
N MET A 1 -0.82 31.86 10.91
CA MET A 1 -1.63 30.92 10.09
C MET A 1 -0.75 29.72 9.79
N ALA A 2 -1.03 28.55 10.36
CA ALA A 2 -0.24 27.35 10.05
C ALA A 2 -0.47 26.97 8.59
N ARG A 3 0.59 26.92 7.77
CA ARG A 3 0.50 26.46 6.39
C ARG A 3 0.14 24.98 6.39
N THR A 4 -1.09 24.63 6.04
CA THR A 4 -1.51 23.23 5.83
C THR A 4 -0.63 22.64 4.73
N LYS A 5 0.21 21.67 5.10
CA LYS A 5 1.10 20.97 4.16
C LYS A 5 0.31 19.85 3.51
N TYR A 6 0.45 19.68 2.20
CA TYR A 6 -0.17 18.60 1.43
C TYR A 6 0.92 17.67 0.88
N SER A 7 0.63 16.38 0.74
CA SER A 7 1.50 15.42 0.04
C SER A 7 0.68 14.34 -0.66
N GLU A 8 1.24 13.69 -1.68
CA GLU A 8 0.60 12.55 -2.32
C GLU A 8 0.85 11.27 -1.53
N GLN A 9 -0.23 10.66 -1.07
CA GLN A 9 -0.19 9.47 -0.23
C GLN A 9 -1.30 8.50 -0.64
N PHE A 10 -1.08 7.21 -0.39
CA PHE A 10 -2.09 6.19 -0.63
C PHE A 10 -3.16 6.24 0.47
N CYS A 11 -4.41 6.48 0.06
CA CYS A 11 -5.54 6.39 0.98
C CYS A 11 -6.09 4.96 0.97
N GLY A 12 -5.92 4.23 2.08
CA GLY A 12 -6.45 2.87 2.23
C GLY A 12 -7.97 2.75 2.15
N TYR A 13 -8.71 3.85 2.37
CA TYR A 13 -10.17 3.89 2.21
C TYR A 13 -10.59 4.13 0.75
N CYS A 14 -9.92 5.04 0.05
CA CYS A 14 -10.18 5.31 -1.36
C CYS A 14 -9.52 4.28 -2.31
N ASN A 15 -8.62 3.44 -1.79
CA ASN A 15 -7.76 2.52 -2.54
C ASN A 15 -7.05 3.21 -3.73
N LYS A 16 -6.56 4.43 -3.50
CA LYS A 16 -5.93 5.27 -4.53
C LYS A 16 -4.92 6.22 -3.90
N THR A 17 -3.82 6.46 -4.61
CA THR A 17 -2.87 7.55 -4.31
C THR A 17 -3.50 8.89 -4.65
N MET A 18 -3.49 9.80 -3.69
CA MET A 18 -4.00 11.14 -3.89
C MET A 18 -3.39 12.14 -2.91
N ARG A 19 -3.67 13.42 -3.18
CA ARG A 19 -3.30 14.51 -2.29
C ARG A 19 -4.01 14.40 -0.93
N MET A 20 -3.24 14.29 0.13
CA MET A 20 -3.69 14.24 1.52
C MET A 20 -3.14 15.44 2.31
N GLU A 21 -3.90 15.86 3.32
CA GLU A 21 -3.57 16.95 4.24
C GLU A 21 -2.75 16.43 5.42
N LEU A 22 -1.60 17.05 5.70
CA LEU A 22 -0.81 16.76 6.89
C LEU A 22 -1.54 17.31 8.12
N GLY A 23 -2.03 16.41 8.97
CA GLY A 23 -2.70 16.74 10.23
C GLY A 23 -1.74 16.97 11.40
N GLY A 24 -0.49 16.48 11.29
CA GLY A 24 0.55 16.67 12.30
C GLY A 24 1.54 15.51 12.31
N GLU A 25 2.78 15.79 12.71
CA GLU A 25 3.79 14.78 13.03
C GLU A 25 3.60 14.27 14.46
N MET A 26 3.91 13.00 14.72
CA MET A 26 3.76 12.44 16.05
C MET A 26 5.01 12.78 16.89
N GLU A 27 4.86 13.60 17.92
CA GLU A 27 5.94 13.91 18.86
C GLU A 27 6.46 12.61 19.51
N GLY A 28 7.76 12.35 19.38
CA GLY A 28 8.42 11.15 19.90
C GLY A 28 8.54 9.97 18.93
N GLN A 29 7.90 9.99 17.75
CA GLN A 29 8.14 9.01 16.68
C GLN A 29 8.62 9.70 15.41
N LEU A 30 9.95 9.73 15.22
CA LEU A 30 10.60 10.21 14.00
C LEU A 30 10.02 9.47 12.78
N ASN A 31 9.65 10.22 11.75
CA ASN A 31 9.08 9.73 10.50
C ASN A 31 7.67 9.12 10.58
N ARG A 32 6.79 9.58 11.47
CA ARG A 32 5.35 9.24 11.38
C ARG A 32 4.50 10.49 11.42
N ALA A 33 3.52 10.54 10.53
CA ALA A 33 2.61 11.68 10.45
C ALA A 33 1.19 11.26 10.12
N TRP A 34 0.24 12.02 10.68
CA TRP A 34 -1.17 11.89 10.40
C TRP A 34 -1.49 12.58 9.07
N PHE A 35 -2.13 11.85 8.17
CA PHE A 35 -2.62 12.37 6.90
C PHE A 35 -4.14 12.21 6.81
N ARG A 36 -4.82 13.28 6.44
CA ARG A 36 -6.26 13.29 6.18
C ARG A 36 -6.53 13.26 4.68
N CYS A 37 -7.34 12.30 4.25
CA CYS A 37 -7.75 12.18 2.86
C CYS A 37 -8.62 13.38 2.46
N THR A 38 -8.29 14.05 1.35
CA THR A 38 -9.11 15.19 0.87
C THR A 38 -10.44 14.75 0.25
N ARG A 39 -10.61 13.46 -0.07
CA ARG A 39 -11.84 12.92 -0.67
C ARG A 39 -12.77 12.23 0.32
N CYS A 40 -12.25 11.30 1.12
CA CYS A 40 -13.08 10.56 2.09
C CYS A 40 -12.96 11.10 3.52
N HIS A 41 -12.13 12.12 3.75
CA HIS A 41 -11.88 12.74 5.05
C HIS A 41 -11.37 11.81 6.17
N HIS A 42 -11.05 10.55 5.87
CA HIS A 42 -10.45 9.62 6.82
C HIS A 42 -9.00 10.01 7.08
N THR A 43 -8.62 9.95 8.36
CA THR A 43 -7.26 10.21 8.83
C THR A 43 -6.54 8.90 9.06
N THR A 44 -5.31 8.79 8.56
CA THR A 44 -4.46 7.61 8.73
C THR A 44 -3.06 8.02 9.15
N LEU A 45 -2.42 7.19 9.97
CA LEU A 45 -1.01 7.33 10.29
C LEU A 45 -0.18 6.76 9.15
N ILE A 46 0.78 7.53 8.65
CA ILE A 46 1.69 7.10 7.59
C ILE A 46 3.12 7.22 8.11
N ASP A 47 3.89 6.14 7.98
CA ASP A 47 5.34 6.17 8.14
C ASP A 47 5.96 6.95 6.96
N LEU A 48 6.46 8.15 7.24
CA LEU A 48 7.23 9.01 6.34
C LEU A 48 8.64 8.47 6.04
N LYS A 49 8.98 7.25 6.48
CA LYS A 49 10.23 6.62 6.07
C LYS A 49 10.35 6.77 4.56
N ILE A 50 11.43 7.44 4.17
CA ILE A 50 11.80 7.72 2.78
C ILE A 50 11.47 6.46 2.00
N ARG A 51 10.62 6.61 0.97
CA ARG A 51 10.55 5.64 -0.11
C ARG A 51 11.97 5.57 -0.69
N THR A 52 12.83 4.75 -0.11
CA THR A 52 14.12 4.44 -0.70
C THR A 52 13.83 3.44 -1.80
N ASP A 53 13.22 3.95 -2.87
CA ASP A 53 13.32 3.34 -4.19
C ASP A 53 13.30 4.48 -5.21
N GLY A 54 14.24 5.41 -5.00
CA GLY A 54 14.87 6.18 -6.07
C GLY A 54 16.14 5.48 -6.58
N GLY A 55 16.28 4.18 -6.29
CA GLY A 55 17.38 3.37 -6.77
C GLY A 55 16.85 2.44 -7.83
N VAL A 56 16.93 2.86 -9.09
CA VAL A 56 16.77 2.04 -10.31
C VAL A 56 16.02 0.72 -10.02
N GLU A 57 14.68 0.78 -9.99
CA GLU A 57 13.85 -0.42 -9.81
C GLU A 57 14.33 -1.45 -10.83
N ALA A 58 14.99 -2.51 -10.36
CA ALA A 58 15.29 -3.64 -11.19
C ALA A 58 13.94 -4.12 -11.73
N ARG A 59 13.75 -4.00 -13.05
CA ARG A 59 12.53 -4.45 -13.74
C ARG A 59 12.16 -5.81 -13.17
N LEU A 60 10.98 -5.90 -12.57
CA LEU A 60 10.54 -7.14 -11.96
C LEU A 60 10.29 -8.13 -13.10
N ASP A 61 11.09 -9.19 -13.17
CA ASP A 61 10.89 -10.23 -14.16
C ASP A 61 9.58 -10.97 -13.87
N ALA A 62 8.56 -10.70 -14.68
CA ALA A 62 7.27 -11.38 -14.62
C ALA A 62 7.40 -12.91 -14.67
N ALA A 63 8.47 -13.45 -15.26
CA ALA A 63 8.78 -14.88 -15.32
C ALA A 63 9.16 -15.48 -13.95
N THR A 64 9.60 -14.65 -12.99
CA THR A 64 9.97 -15.08 -11.63
C THR A 64 8.96 -14.63 -10.57
N ALA A 65 7.98 -13.82 -10.96
CA ALA A 65 6.96 -13.31 -10.06
C ALA A 65 5.95 -14.39 -9.68
N THR A 66 5.55 -14.42 -8.42
CA THR A 66 4.50 -15.32 -7.93
C THR A 66 3.15 -14.87 -8.49
N LEU A 67 2.38 -15.79 -9.07
CA LEU A 67 1.01 -15.48 -9.50
C LEU A 67 0.15 -15.12 -8.27
N TYR A 68 -0.53 -13.97 -8.33
CA TYR A 68 -1.44 -13.56 -7.28
C TYR A 68 -2.58 -14.56 -7.09
N SER A 69 -2.81 -14.96 -5.84
CA SER A 69 -4.00 -15.69 -5.42
C SER A 69 -4.42 -15.22 -4.03
N PRO A 70 -5.73 -14.94 -3.80
CA PRO A 70 -6.20 -14.50 -2.49
C PRO A 70 -6.04 -15.56 -1.39
N LEU A 71 -5.89 -16.83 -1.76
CA LEU A 71 -5.67 -17.95 -0.83
C LEU A 71 -4.21 -18.03 -0.34
N GLN A 72 -3.28 -17.42 -1.06
CA GLN A 72 -1.86 -17.44 -0.73
C GLN A 72 -1.50 -16.31 0.23
N SER A 73 -0.38 -16.47 0.94
CA SER A 73 0.21 -15.44 1.77
C SER A 73 1.52 -14.98 1.14
N PHE A 74 1.79 -13.67 1.18
CA PHE A 74 2.95 -13.07 0.52
C PHE A 74 3.89 -12.39 1.51
N LYS A 75 5.15 -12.19 1.13
CA LYS A 75 6.14 -11.47 1.95
C LYS A 75 6.38 -10.05 1.43
N ILE A 76 6.72 -9.12 2.32
CA ILE A 76 7.17 -7.78 1.91
C ILE A 76 8.45 -7.94 1.08
N GLY A 77 8.48 -7.28 -0.08
CA GLY A 77 9.56 -7.37 -1.06
C GLY A 77 9.35 -8.42 -2.15
N GLU A 78 8.36 -9.31 -2.00
CA GLU A 78 8.03 -10.33 -3.00
C GLU A 78 7.43 -9.70 -4.27
N ALA A 79 7.80 -10.23 -5.43
CA ALA A 79 7.24 -9.85 -6.72
C ALA A 79 5.99 -10.69 -7.02
N ILE A 80 4.89 -10.02 -7.34
CA ILE A 80 3.59 -10.63 -7.61
C ILE A 80 3.13 -10.22 -9.01
N PHE A 81 2.62 -11.19 -9.76
CA PHE A 81 1.94 -10.97 -11.02
C PHE A 81 0.42 -11.09 -10.87
N HIS A 82 -0.33 -10.08 -11.30
CA HIS A 82 -1.80 -10.11 -11.28
C HIS A 82 -2.34 -10.37 -12.70
N ALA A 83 -2.85 -11.58 -12.94
CA ALA A 83 -3.28 -12.01 -14.28
C ALA A 83 -4.34 -11.09 -14.92
N GLU A 84 -5.35 -10.66 -14.16
CA GLU A 84 -6.42 -9.79 -14.68
C GLU A 84 -5.93 -8.41 -15.11
N TRP A 85 -4.85 -7.91 -14.50
CA TRP A 85 -4.28 -6.60 -14.83
C TRP A 85 -3.10 -6.71 -15.79
N ASN A 86 -2.63 -7.94 -16.02
CA ASN A 86 -1.40 -8.23 -16.75
C ASN A 86 -0.26 -7.29 -16.32
N ASP A 87 -0.06 -7.24 -15.00
CA ASP A 87 0.83 -6.30 -14.34
C ASP A 87 1.61 -7.00 -13.23
N VAL A 88 2.86 -6.59 -13.07
CA VAL A 88 3.77 -7.10 -12.04
C VAL A 88 4.00 -5.99 -11.02
N GLY A 89 4.09 -6.37 -9.76
CA GLY A 89 4.31 -5.42 -8.69
C GLY A 89 5.03 -6.04 -7.51
N LYS A 90 5.53 -5.18 -6.62
CA LYS A 90 6.25 -5.59 -5.41
C LYS A 90 5.39 -5.35 -4.18
N VAL A 91 5.34 -6.33 -3.28
CA VAL A 91 4.67 -6.15 -1.99
C VAL A 91 5.44 -5.14 -1.15
N THR A 92 4.77 -4.05 -0.78
CA THR A 92 5.36 -2.96 0.02
C THR A 92 4.93 -3.00 1.48
N GLN A 93 3.75 -3.53 1.78
CA GLN A 93 3.20 -3.55 3.13
C GLN A 93 2.23 -4.72 3.32
N LYS A 94 2.13 -5.22 4.57
CA LYS A 94 1.06 -6.12 5.02
C LYS A 94 0.15 -5.39 6.00
N MET A 95 -1.14 -5.70 5.95
CA MET A 95 -2.20 -5.04 6.72
C MET A 95 -3.20 -6.07 7.22
N LYS A 96 -3.81 -5.80 8.36
CA LYS A 96 -5.05 -6.45 8.78
C LYS A 96 -6.20 -5.49 8.55
N THR A 97 -7.27 -5.97 7.93
CA THR A 97 -8.50 -5.22 7.70
C THR A 97 -9.43 -5.37 8.92
N SER A 98 -10.43 -4.49 9.04
CA SER A 98 -11.31 -4.43 10.22
C SER A 98 -12.20 -5.66 10.40
N ASP A 99 -12.48 -6.37 9.30
CA ASP A 99 -13.15 -7.68 9.24
C ASP A 99 -12.23 -8.84 9.64
N GLY A 100 -10.97 -8.57 10.01
CA GLY A 100 -10.00 -9.58 10.44
C GLY A 100 -9.25 -10.28 9.30
N SER A 101 -9.61 -9.98 8.04
CA SER A 101 -8.89 -10.47 6.87
C SER A 101 -7.49 -9.87 6.77
N GLN A 102 -6.63 -10.53 6.00
CA GLN A 102 -5.26 -10.08 5.74
C GLN A 102 -5.20 -9.47 4.35
N ALA A 103 -4.43 -8.39 4.22
CA ALA A 103 -4.27 -7.68 2.97
C ALA A 103 -2.82 -7.24 2.78
N ILE A 104 -2.42 -7.10 1.53
CA ILE A 104 -1.12 -6.58 1.12
C ILE A 104 -1.30 -5.30 0.30
N LEU A 105 -0.37 -4.37 0.43
CA LEU A 105 -0.23 -3.24 -0.48
C LEU A 105 0.87 -3.56 -1.49
N VAL A 106 0.51 -3.65 -2.76
CA VAL A 106 1.42 -3.97 -3.86
C VAL A 106 1.62 -2.74 -4.71
N SER A 107 2.87 -2.39 -5.01
CA SER A 107 3.21 -1.33 -5.97
C SER A 107 3.41 -1.97 -7.34
N PHE A 108 2.41 -1.85 -8.21
CA PHE A 108 2.43 -2.36 -9.57
C PHE A 108 3.08 -1.35 -10.54
N GLU A 109 3.71 -1.86 -11.60
CA GLU A 109 4.38 -1.03 -12.61
C GLU A 109 3.40 -0.14 -13.39
N LYS A 110 2.22 -0.65 -13.78
CA LYS A 110 1.24 0.11 -14.58
C LYS A 110 0.10 0.66 -13.73
N GLN A 111 -0.37 -0.13 -12.76
CA GLN A 111 -1.54 0.20 -11.92
C GLN A 111 -1.20 1.02 -10.68
N GLY A 112 0.09 1.21 -10.37
CA GLY A 112 0.53 1.87 -9.15
C GLY A 112 0.19 1.06 -7.89
N GLN A 113 -0.03 1.73 -6.77
CA GLN A 113 -0.31 1.04 -5.50
C GLN A 113 -1.73 0.51 -5.41
N ARG A 114 -1.88 -0.79 -5.12
CA ARG A 114 -3.15 -1.49 -4.98
C ARG A 114 -3.17 -2.36 -3.73
N ARG A 115 -4.28 -2.32 -2.99
CA ARG A 115 -4.53 -3.26 -1.90
C ARG A 115 -5.14 -4.55 -2.46
N LEU A 116 -4.55 -5.68 -2.12
CA LEU A 116 -5.04 -7.02 -2.44
C LEU A 116 -5.28 -7.80 -1.15
N ILE A 117 -6.24 -8.73 -1.18
CA ILE A 117 -6.49 -9.66 -0.07
C ILE A 117 -5.48 -10.82 -0.16
N GLU A 118 -5.01 -11.30 0.98
CA GLU A 118 -4.18 -12.50 1.09
C GLU A 118 -4.72 -13.40 2.20
N ASN A 119 -4.28 -14.67 2.20
CA ASN A 119 -4.63 -15.66 3.20
C ASN A 119 -6.14 -15.71 3.49
N LEU A 120 -6.94 -15.56 2.43
CA LEU A 120 -8.38 -15.70 2.52
C LEU A 120 -8.63 -17.15 2.92
N ARG A 121 -9.04 -17.35 4.17
CA ARG A 121 -9.49 -18.66 4.61
C ARG A 121 -10.85 -18.86 3.97
N PRO A 122 -11.05 -19.89 3.13
CA PRO A 122 -12.40 -20.29 2.82
C PRO A 122 -13.03 -20.70 4.15
N GLU A 123 -13.93 -19.88 4.69
CA GLU A 123 -14.73 -20.31 5.83
C GLU A 123 -15.44 -21.60 5.42
N ALA A 124 -15.30 -22.62 6.28
CA ALA A 124 -15.97 -23.90 6.13
C ALA A 124 -17.47 -23.63 6.02
N LEU A 125 -18.03 -23.93 4.84
CA LEU A 125 -19.46 -24.01 4.60
C LEU A 125 -20.13 -24.91 5.65
#